data_AF-A0A7V6LHA4-F1
#
_entry.id   AF-A0A7V6LHA4-F1
#
_cell.length_a   1.000
_cell.length_b   1.000
_cell.length_c   1.000
_cell.angle_alpha   90.00
_cell.angle_beta   90.00
_cell.angle_gamma   90.00
#
_symmetry.space_group_name_H-M   'P 1'
#
loop_
_entity.id
_entity.type
_entity.pdbx_description
1 polymer ?
#
loop_
_entity_poly.entity_id
_entity_poly.type
_entity_poly.pdbx_seq_one_letter_code
_entity_poly.pdbx_strand_id
1 'polypeptide(L)'
;MKQSLCNICLAVATLLAPSVFGWPSGWPVTNTVHHWELYDGKHDLRTVVALSLLRSPRDYRLPRPDDTLLLYAKNNGIPVHDMVTEAKNVAEEGLVMLSSGNITNRDEKSELTRYCRKLLTFMSHTKDPSALPYLELKSTSADRDIRETASRGVVNVLGIEAISFLRKIERDGTHTPREFYSLYETFGRRVRMEKKNNPKARLDDAHQFLLESVEKEKAGDTVKMIDQVLCETLEGYPASVQREKVADRMVKAGPEYSRPHFEAVKAEIEKTPTAKRKDFTAKGELLDPEPKNEKPDL
;
A
#
# COMPACT_ATOMS: atom_id res chain seq x y z
N MET A 1 -27.70 -7.71 19.22
CA MET A 1 -26.41 -7.51 19.92
C MET A 1 -25.70 -8.80 20.40
N LYS A 2 -26.19 -10.02 20.04
CA LYS A 2 -25.57 -11.30 20.46
C LYS A 2 -24.86 -12.09 19.34
N GLN A 3 -24.90 -11.63 18.08
CA GLN A 3 -24.40 -12.39 16.93
C GLN A 3 -23.01 -11.93 16.43
N SER A 4 -22.60 -10.67 16.64
CA SER A 4 -21.29 -10.17 16.17
C SER A 4 -20.11 -10.74 16.98
N LEU A 5 -20.31 -10.96 18.29
CA LEU A 5 -19.39 -11.71 19.15
C LEU A 5 -19.15 -13.13 18.64
N CYS A 6 -20.11 -13.74 17.93
CA CYS A 6 -19.98 -15.12 17.48
C CYS A 6 -18.96 -15.27 16.35
N ASN A 7 -18.89 -14.37 15.37
CA ASN A 7 -18.08 -14.62 14.16
C ASN A 7 -16.58 -14.35 14.36
N ILE A 8 -16.20 -13.36 15.17
CA ILE A 8 -14.80 -13.15 15.53
C ILE A 8 -14.40 -14.13 16.61
N CYS A 9 -15.25 -14.46 17.59
CA CYS A 9 -14.95 -15.58 18.48
C CYS A 9 -14.91 -16.92 17.73
N LEU A 10 -15.64 -17.11 16.63
CA LEU A 10 -15.52 -18.31 15.79
C LEU A 10 -14.20 -18.28 15.01
N ALA A 11 -13.84 -17.15 14.39
CA ALA A 11 -12.57 -16.99 13.67
C ALA A 11 -11.36 -17.14 14.62
N VAL A 12 -11.41 -16.49 15.77
CA VAL A 12 -10.44 -16.57 16.87
C VAL A 12 -10.45 -17.98 17.46
N ALA A 13 -11.59 -18.60 17.78
CA ALA A 13 -11.60 -19.96 18.32
C ALA A 13 -11.20 -21.03 17.29
N THR A 14 -11.42 -20.81 15.97
CA THR A 14 -10.83 -21.63 14.90
C THR A 14 -9.33 -21.42 14.73
N LEU A 15 -8.79 -20.26 15.10
CA LEU A 15 -7.35 -19.99 15.16
C LEU A 15 -6.71 -20.51 16.45
N LEU A 16 -7.45 -20.52 17.57
CA LEU A 16 -6.92 -20.73 18.93
C LEU A 16 -7.16 -22.13 19.51
N ALA A 17 -8.07 -22.93 18.96
CA ALA A 17 -8.38 -24.24 19.51
C ALA A 17 -8.76 -25.28 18.44
N PRO A 18 -7.78 -25.89 17.73
CA PRO A 18 -8.03 -27.03 16.85
C PRO A 18 -8.68 -28.22 17.59
N SER A 19 -8.42 -28.34 18.90
CA SER A 19 -8.83 -29.46 19.74
C SER A 19 -10.21 -29.35 20.39
N VAL A 20 -10.81 -28.16 20.48
CA VAL A 20 -12.07 -27.93 21.21
C VAL A 20 -13.31 -28.07 20.32
N PHE A 21 -13.16 -27.88 19.00
CA PHE A 21 -14.28 -28.03 18.06
C PHE A 21 -14.50 -29.45 17.53
N GLY A 22 -13.87 -30.47 18.12
CA GLY A 22 -14.10 -31.86 17.72
C GLY A 22 -13.80 -32.09 16.24
N TRP A 23 -12.66 -31.61 15.76
CA TRP A 23 -12.19 -31.97 14.43
C TRP A 23 -11.52 -33.34 14.56
N PRO A 24 -11.91 -34.35 13.76
CA PRO A 24 -11.41 -35.70 13.91
C PRO A 24 -9.88 -35.66 13.81
N SER A 25 -9.24 -36.16 14.87
CA SER A 25 -7.80 -36.35 14.98
C SER A 25 -7.28 -37.01 13.71
N GLY A 26 -6.69 -36.22 12.81
CA GLY A 26 -6.21 -36.71 11.51
C GLY A 26 -6.42 -35.78 10.32
N TRP A 27 -7.12 -34.66 10.46
CA TRP A 27 -7.16 -33.66 9.39
C TRP A 27 -5.88 -32.82 9.41
N PRO A 28 -5.00 -32.96 8.39
CA PRO A 28 -3.73 -32.29 8.46
C PRO A 28 -3.97 -30.81 8.18
N VAL A 29 -3.05 -29.98 8.65
CA VAL A 29 -2.81 -28.62 8.15
C VAL A 29 -2.31 -28.66 6.68
N THR A 30 -2.81 -29.61 5.88
CA THR A 30 -2.55 -29.77 4.46
C THR A 30 -3.78 -29.33 3.69
N ASN A 31 -3.55 -28.33 2.84
CA ASN A 31 -4.29 -27.95 1.66
C ASN A 31 -4.85 -29.14 0.84
N THR A 32 -5.95 -29.79 1.24
CA THR A 32 -6.56 -30.84 0.41
C THR A 32 -8.08 -30.81 0.32
N VAL A 33 -8.78 -29.92 1.02
CA VAL A 33 -10.19 -29.65 0.69
C VAL A 33 -10.24 -28.56 -0.36
N HIS A 34 -10.96 -28.82 -1.45
CA HIS A 34 -11.30 -27.80 -2.42
C HIS A 34 -11.85 -26.57 -1.70
N HIS A 35 -11.07 -25.49 -1.72
CA HIS A 35 -11.21 -24.26 -0.93
C HIS A 35 -12.48 -23.44 -1.21
N TRP A 36 -13.47 -24.04 -1.88
CA TRP A 36 -14.56 -23.40 -2.61
C TRP A 36 -15.94 -23.82 -2.10
N GLU A 37 -16.05 -24.85 -1.26
CA GLU A 37 -17.33 -25.32 -0.69
C GLU A 37 -17.81 -24.48 0.50
N LEU A 38 -17.31 -23.25 0.67
CA LEU A 38 -17.67 -22.41 1.79
C LEU A 38 -19.06 -21.78 1.68
N TYR A 39 -19.74 -21.90 0.54
CA TYR A 39 -21.00 -21.18 0.34
C TYR A 39 -22.03 -21.94 -0.50
N ASP A 40 -22.99 -22.53 0.21
CA ASP A 40 -24.25 -23.06 -0.32
C ASP A 40 -25.38 -22.01 -0.31
N GLY A 41 -25.02 -20.72 -0.14
CA GLY A 41 -25.97 -19.60 -0.04
C GLY A 41 -26.55 -19.36 1.36
N LYS A 42 -26.12 -20.09 2.40
CA LYS A 42 -26.75 -20.01 3.74
C LYS A 42 -26.12 -19.06 4.74
N HIS A 43 -24.90 -18.55 4.52
CA HIS A 43 -24.27 -17.64 5.48
C HIS A 43 -24.59 -16.18 5.13
N ASP A 44 -24.44 -15.26 6.10
CA ASP A 44 -24.53 -13.81 5.86
C ASP A 44 -23.24 -13.24 5.25
N LEU A 45 -23.34 -12.07 4.60
CA LEU A 45 -22.22 -11.43 3.90
C LEU A 45 -20.96 -11.26 4.76
N ARG A 46 -21.17 -10.88 6.01
CA ARG A 46 -20.12 -10.71 7.01
C ARG A 46 -19.34 -12.01 7.23
N THR A 47 -20.04 -13.14 7.31
CA THR A 47 -19.44 -14.47 7.46
C THR A 47 -18.62 -14.85 6.23
N VAL A 48 -19.08 -14.52 5.01
CA VAL A 48 -18.27 -14.69 3.78
C VAL A 48 -16.93 -13.98 3.93
N VAL A 49 -16.98 -12.68 4.24
CA VAL A 49 -15.82 -11.79 4.27
C VAL A 49 -14.84 -12.26 5.34
N ALA A 50 -15.36 -12.56 6.53
CA ALA A 50 -14.52 -12.98 7.65
C ALA A 50 -13.79 -14.31 7.39
N LEU A 51 -14.52 -15.35 6.98
CA LEU A 51 -13.93 -16.68 6.81
C LEU A 51 -13.00 -16.78 5.60
N SER A 52 -13.31 -16.07 4.52
CA SER A 52 -12.49 -16.11 3.30
C SER A 52 -11.12 -15.50 3.51
N LEU A 53 -11.04 -14.38 4.27
CA LEU A 53 -9.76 -13.72 4.57
C LEU A 53 -8.98 -14.41 5.69
N LEU A 54 -9.67 -15.13 6.57
CA LEU A 54 -9.03 -15.97 7.58
C LEU A 54 -8.22 -17.09 6.91
N ARG A 55 -8.83 -17.78 5.93
CA ARG A 55 -8.31 -18.97 5.25
C ARG A 55 -7.44 -18.67 4.03
N SER A 56 -6.47 -17.76 4.16
CA SER A 56 -5.52 -17.52 3.05
C SER A 56 -4.72 -18.78 2.73
N PRO A 57 -4.78 -19.30 1.48
CA PRO A 57 -3.99 -20.46 1.10
C PRO A 57 -2.49 -20.16 1.28
N ARG A 58 -1.75 -21.14 1.81
CA ARG A 58 -0.28 -21.09 1.78
C ARG A 58 0.30 -21.45 0.41
N ASP A 59 -0.54 -22.01 -0.47
CA ASP A 59 -0.14 -22.34 -1.83
C ASP A 59 -0.38 -21.15 -2.77
N TYR A 60 0.71 -20.58 -3.28
CA TYR A 60 0.72 -19.45 -4.21
C TYR A 60 0.11 -19.77 -5.58
N ARG A 61 -0.17 -21.04 -5.88
CA ARG A 61 -0.85 -21.47 -7.12
C ARG A 61 -2.36 -21.28 -7.05
N LEU A 62 -2.92 -21.09 -5.85
CA LEU A 62 -4.35 -20.89 -5.67
C LEU A 62 -4.71 -19.40 -5.85
N PRO A 63 -5.92 -19.10 -6.38
CA PRO A 63 -6.45 -17.75 -6.42
C PRO A 63 -6.32 -17.03 -5.09
N ARG A 64 -5.98 -15.73 -5.13
CA ARG A 64 -5.90 -14.93 -3.92
C ARG A 64 -7.29 -14.84 -3.26
N PRO A 65 -7.37 -14.85 -1.92
CA PRO A 65 -8.64 -14.70 -1.21
C PRO A 65 -9.40 -13.44 -1.60
N ASP A 66 -8.67 -12.34 -1.83
CA ASP A 66 -9.27 -11.06 -2.23
C ASP A 66 -9.96 -11.14 -3.59
N ASP A 67 -9.30 -11.76 -4.58
CA ASP A 67 -9.84 -11.96 -5.93
C ASP A 67 -11.07 -12.88 -5.90
N THR A 68 -11.04 -13.88 -5.02
CA THR A 68 -12.15 -14.83 -4.83
C THR A 68 -13.37 -14.15 -4.20
N LEU A 69 -13.17 -13.31 -3.19
CA LEU A 69 -14.24 -12.53 -2.57
C LEU A 69 -14.87 -11.54 -3.55
N LEU A 70 -14.08 -10.88 -4.39
CA LEU A 70 -14.59 -9.99 -5.41
C LEU A 70 -15.37 -10.75 -6.50
N LEU A 71 -14.93 -11.94 -6.88
CA LEU A 71 -15.67 -12.80 -7.80
C LEU A 71 -17.00 -13.25 -7.19
N TYR A 72 -17.01 -13.62 -5.90
CA TYR A 72 -18.24 -13.93 -5.17
C TYR A 72 -19.22 -12.76 -5.17
N ALA A 73 -18.74 -11.55 -4.83
CA ALA A 73 -19.57 -10.36 -4.81
C ALA A 73 -20.20 -10.10 -6.20
N LYS A 74 -19.37 -10.19 -7.25
CA LYS A 74 -19.84 -10.06 -8.65
C LYS A 74 -20.91 -11.10 -9.01
N ASN A 75 -20.69 -12.37 -8.68
CA ASN A 75 -21.61 -13.46 -9.04
C ASN A 75 -22.95 -13.38 -8.31
N ASN A 76 -23.00 -12.71 -7.16
CA ASN A 76 -24.21 -12.57 -6.34
C ASN A 76 -24.81 -11.15 -6.40
N GLY A 77 -24.31 -10.28 -7.28
CA GLY A 77 -24.83 -8.91 -7.41
C GLY A 77 -24.60 -8.04 -6.17
N ILE A 78 -23.58 -8.34 -5.37
CA ILE A 78 -23.26 -7.61 -4.14
C ILE A 78 -22.35 -6.44 -4.48
N PRO A 79 -22.72 -5.19 -4.13
CA PRO A 79 -21.85 -4.02 -4.28
C PRO A 79 -20.51 -4.20 -3.56
N VAL A 80 -19.41 -3.79 -4.20
CA VAL A 80 -18.07 -3.82 -3.59
C VAL A 80 -18.03 -2.95 -2.32
N HIS A 81 -18.76 -1.84 -2.30
CA HIS A 81 -18.93 -1.00 -1.11
C HIS A 81 -19.43 -1.78 0.12
N ASP A 82 -20.36 -2.72 -0.07
CA ASP A 82 -20.91 -3.52 1.03
C ASP A 82 -19.85 -4.52 1.55
N MET A 83 -19.04 -5.08 0.65
CA MET A 83 -17.90 -5.93 1.02
C MET A 83 -16.86 -5.15 1.85
N VAL A 84 -16.57 -3.91 1.45
CA VAL A 84 -15.65 -3.01 2.17
C VAL A 84 -16.21 -2.64 3.53
N THR A 85 -17.52 -2.37 3.62
CA THR A 85 -18.20 -2.08 4.88
C THR A 85 -18.10 -3.25 5.85
N GLU A 86 -18.33 -4.49 5.39
CA GLU A 86 -18.18 -5.66 6.24
C GLU A 86 -16.72 -5.92 6.63
N ALA A 87 -15.77 -5.76 5.70
CA ALA A 87 -14.35 -5.89 6.01
C ALA A 87 -13.89 -4.87 7.07
N LYS A 88 -14.37 -3.62 6.98
CA LYS A 88 -14.17 -2.57 7.98
C LYS A 88 -14.74 -2.97 9.33
N ASN A 89 -16.00 -3.41 9.39
CA ASN A 89 -16.67 -3.79 10.63
C ASN A 89 -15.91 -4.92 11.34
N VAL A 90 -15.52 -5.96 10.60
CA VAL A 90 -14.76 -7.10 11.14
C VAL A 90 -13.36 -6.68 11.59
N ALA A 91 -12.70 -5.78 10.86
CA ALA A 91 -11.39 -5.26 11.25
C ALA A 91 -11.47 -4.45 12.54
N GLU A 92 -12.47 -3.56 12.67
CA GLU A 92 -12.61 -2.70 13.84
C GLU A 92 -12.83 -3.52 15.11
N GLU A 93 -13.69 -4.54 15.05
CA GLU A 93 -13.91 -5.41 16.21
C GLU A 93 -12.64 -6.17 16.62
N GLY A 94 -11.85 -6.67 15.65
CA GLY A 94 -10.56 -7.28 15.94
C GLY A 94 -9.58 -6.31 16.61
N LEU A 95 -9.53 -5.06 16.14
CA LEU A 95 -8.70 -4.01 16.74
C LEU A 95 -9.17 -3.62 18.15
N VAL A 96 -10.49 -3.57 18.39
CA VAL A 96 -11.06 -3.33 19.73
C VAL A 96 -10.66 -4.46 20.69
N MET A 97 -10.69 -5.72 20.24
CA MET A 97 -10.25 -6.86 21.05
C MET A 97 -8.74 -6.81 21.38
N LEU A 98 -7.91 -6.37 20.43
CA LEU A 98 -6.48 -6.15 20.70
C LEU A 98 -6.26 -5.04 21.73
N SER A 99 -7.06 -3.98 21.66
CA SER A 99 -6.94 -2.79 22.52
C SER A 99 -7.54 -2.99 23.92
N SER A 100 -8.45 -3.95 24.10
CA SER A 100 -9.09 -4.19 25.40
C SER A 100 -8.18 -4.84 26.44
N GLY A 101 -7.01 -5.36 26.03
CA GLY A 101 -6.07 -6.05 26.91
C GLY A 101 -6.50 -7.45 27.33
N ASN A 102 -7.66 -7.93 26.86
CA ASN A 102 -8.20 -9.25 27.24
C ASN A 102 -7.44 -10.43 26.62
N ILE A 103 -6.75 -10.20 25.50
CA ILE A 103 -5.84 -11.18 24.92
C ILE A 103 -4.49 -10.99 25.60
N THR A 104 -4.03 -11.97 26.36
CA THR A 104 -2.73 -11.89 27.07
C THR A 104 -1.63 -12.67 26.37
N ASN A 105 -2.01 -13.68 25.58
CA ASN A 105 -1.08 -14.49 24.81
C ASN A 105 -0.57 -13.73 23.58
N ARG A 106 0.77 -13.72 23.42
CA ARG A 106 1.47 -13.01 22.34
C ARG A 106 1.16 -13.56 20.95
N ASP A 107 1.03 -14.86 20.81
CA ASP A 107 0.78 -15.50 19.51
C ASP A 107 -0.64 -15.20 19.03
N GLU A 108 -1.60 -15.20 19.95
CA GLU A 108 -2.99 -14.83 19.66
C GLU A 108 -3.11 -13.37 19.22
N LYS A 109 -2.39 -12.46 19.89
CA LYS A 109 -2.28 -11.07 19.46
C LYS A 109 -1.71 -10.96 18.06
N SER A 110 -0.62 -11.67 17.79
CA SER A 110 0.05 -11.67 16.48
C SER A 110 -0.89 -12.16 15.38
N GLU A 111 -1.62 -13.25 15.62
CA GLU A 111 -2.57 -13.81 14.68
C GLU A 111 -3.77 -12.90 14.41
N LEU A 112 -4.31 -12.27 15.46
CA LEU A 112 -5.39 -11.30 15.32
C LEU A 112 -4.94 -10.03 14.60
N THR A 113 -3.74 -9.50 14.89
CA THR A 113 -3.13 -8.39 14.15
C THR A 113 -2.96 -8.77 12.68
N ARG A 114 -2.41 -9.97 12.39
CA ARG A 114 -2.25 -10.49 11.03
C ARG A 114 -3.59 -10.55 10.29
N TYR A 115 -4.64 -11.01 10.95
CA TYR A 115 -5.97 -11.07 10.38
C TYR A 115 -6.55 -9.67 10.09
N CYS A 116 -6.42 -8.73 11.02
CA CYS A 116 -6.80 -7.33 10.80
C CYS A 116 -6.09 -6.72 9.59
N ARG A 117 -4.78 -6.99 9.42
CA ARG A 117 -4.03 -6.53 8.25
C ARG A 117 -4.56 -7.09 6.93
N LYS A 118 -5.01 -8.34 6.90
CA LYS A 118 -5.62 -8.92 5.69
C LYS A 118 -6.91 -8.18 5.32
N LEU A 119 -7.74 -7.83 6.31
CA LEU A 119 -8.95 -7.05 6.07
C LEU A 119 -8.63 -5.65 5.52
N LEU A 120 -7.62 -4.96 6.07
CA LEU A 120 -7.13 -3.70 5.52
C LEU A 120 -6.59 -3.84 4.10
N THR A 121 -5.87 -4.93 3.82
CA THR A 121 -5.32 -5.24 2.50
C THR A 121 -6.44 -5.52 1.50
N PHE A 122 -7.49 -6.25 1.89
CA PHE A 122 -8.66 -6.49 1.06
C PHE A 122 -9.33 -5.17 0.67
N MET A 123 -9.61 -4.30 1.66
CA MET A 123 -10.19 -2.98 1.40
C MET A 123 -9.35 -2.18 0.41
N SER A 124 -8.02 -2.17 0.58
CA SER A 124 -7.09 -1.56 -0.35
C SER A 124 -7.15 -2.16 -1.77
N HIS A 125 -7.26 -3.48 -1.87
CA HIS A 125 -7.30 -4.21 -3.14
C HIS A 125 -8.56 -3.89 -3.96
N THR A 126 -9.69 -3.64 -3.29
CA THR A 126 -10.94 -3.27 -3.95
C THR A 126 -10.87 -1.93 -4.70
N LYS A 127 -9.95 -1.04 -4.30
CA LYS A 127 -9.86 0.36 -4.76
C LYS A 127 -11.15 1.18 -4.57
N ASP A 128 -12.05 0.74 -3.69
CA ASP A 128 -13.28 1.46 -3.41
C ASP A 128 -12.99 2.69 -2.53
N PRO A 129 -13.39 3.91 -2.95
CA PRO A 129 -13.11 5.14 -2.19
C PRO A 129 -13.74 5.16 -0.79
N SER A 130 -14.79 4.38 -0.53
CA SER A 130 -15.42 4.32 0.81
C SER A 130 -14.49 3.75 1.89
N ALA A 131 -13.42 3.06 1.50
CA ALA A 131 -12.39 2.60 2.43
C ALA A 131 -11.51 3.73 2.97
N LEU A 132 -11.38 4.86 2.25
CA LEU A 132 -10.41 5.92 2.54
C LEU A 132 -10.53 6.49 3.96
N PRO A 133 -11.71 6.91 4.45
CA PRO A 133 -11.80 7.49 5.80
C PRO A 133 -11.30 6.54 6.89
N TYR A 134 -11.54 5.24 6.73
CA TYR A 134 -11.09 4.24 7.68
C TYR A 134 -9.59 3.95 7.55
N LEU A 135 -9.08 3.82 6.33
CA LEU A 135 -7.65 3.59 6.09
C LEU A 135 -6.79 4.79 6.52
N GLU A 136 -7.24 6.02 6.29
CA GLU A 136 -6.58 7.23 6.77
C GLU A 136 -6.56 7.28 8.30
N LEU A 137 -7.67 6.96 8.97
CA LEU A 137 -7.70 6.87 10.43
C LEU A 137 -6.71 5.83 10.97
N LYS A 138 -6.61 4.66 10.33
CA LYS A 138 -5.69 3.60 10.77
C LYS A 138 -4.23 3.86 10.35
N SER A 139 -3.97 4.77 9.41
CA SER A 139 -2.62 5.19 9.03
C SER A 139 -1.87 6.00 10.10
N THR A 140 -2.52 6.33 11.22
CA THR A 140 -1.89 6.93 12.41
C THR A 140 -1.96 6.01 13.63
N SER A 141 -2.24 4.71 13.43
CA SER A 141 -2.27 3.72 14.51
C SER A 141 -0.94 3.64 15.25
N ALA A 142 -0.97 3.40 16.56
CA ALA A 142 0.22 3.09 17.35
C ALA A 142 0.85 1.75 16.95
N ASP A 143 0.01 0.77 16.56
CA ASP A 143 0.47 -0.50 16.01
C ASP A 143 1.07 -0.28 14.62
N ARG A 144 2.38 -0.55 14.51
CA ARG A 144 3.17 -0.36 13.29
C ARG A 144 2.61 -1.15 12.11
N ASP A 145 2.22 -2.40 12.34
CA ASP A 145 1.77 -3.31 11.28
C ASP A 145 0.43 -2.85 10.69
N ILE A 146 -0.47 -2.38 11.55
CA ILE A 146 -1.74 -1.76 11.15
C ILE A 146 -1.48 -0.44 10.43
N ARG A 147 -0.62 0.42 11.00
CA ARG A 147 -0.26 1.73 10.44
C ARG A 147 0.32 1.62 9.04
N GLU A 148 1.33 0.77 8.85
CA GLU A 148 1.98 0.55 7.56
C GLU A 148 0.99 -0.02 6.53
N THR A 149 0.19 -1.02 6.92
CA THR A 149 -0.81 -1.64 6.03
C THR A 149 -1.87 -0.64 5.59
N ALA A 150 -2.41 0.15 6.52
CA ALA A 150 -3.42 1.16 6.24
C ALA A 150 -2.88 2.29 5.34
N SER A 151 -1.66 2.75 5.61
CA SER A 151 -1.01 3.83 4.84
C SER A 151 -0.79 3.42 3.38
N ARG A 152 -0.28 2.20 3.16
CA ARG A 152 -0.18 1.62 1.81
C ARG A 152 -1.55 1.43 1.18
N GLY A 153 -2.54 1.11 2.02
CA GLY A 153 -3.95 1.02 1.65
C GLY A 153 -4.46 2.30 0.98
N VAL A 154 -4.25 3.45 1.62
CA VAL A 154 -4.62 4.76 1.09
C VAL A 154 -3.95 5.04 -0.26
N VAL A 155 -2.63 4.82 -0.36
CA VAL A 155 -1.88 5.01 -1.62
C VAL A 155 -2.42 4.12 -2.74
N ASN A 156 -2.81 2.89 -2.42
CA ASN A 156 -3.37 1.96 -3.40
C ASN A 156 -4.76 2.36 -3.91
N VAL A 157 -5.59 2.95 -3.05
CA VAL A 157 -6.93 3.42 -3.42
C VAL A 157 -6.84 4.73 -4.21
N LEU A 158 -6.02 5.69 -3.76
CA LEU A 158 -5.83 6.98 -4.43
C LEU A 158 -4.97 6.90 -5.70
N GLY A 159 -4.05 5.93 -5.78
CA GLY A 159 -3.11 5.82 -6.89
C GLY A 159 -2.14 6.99 -6.94
N ILE A 160 -2.04 7.67 -8.09
CA ILE A 160 -1.15 8.82 -8.28
C ILE A 160 -1.63 10.08 -7.54
N GLU A 161 -2.91 10.13 -7.14
CA GLU A 161 -3.49 11.24 -6.36
C GLU A 161 -3.11 11.20 -4.86
N ALA A 162 -2.32 10.21 -4.44
CA ALA A 162 -1.92 10.04 -3.05
C ALA A 162 -0.91 11.09 -2.53
N ILE A 163 -0.48 12.04 -3.36
CA ILE A 163 0.57 13.03 -3.02
C ILE A 163 0.21 13.85 -1.78
N SER A 164 -1.04 14.31 -1.67
CA SER A 164 -1.50 15.10 -0.52
C SER A 164 -1.42 14.32 0.78
N PHE A 165 -1.78 13.03 0.74
CA PHE A 165 -1.69 12.11 1.85
C PHE A 165 -0.23 11.83 2.25
N LEU A 166 0.66 11.57 1.28
CA LEU A 166 2.08 11.35 1.55
C LEU A 166 2.72 12.57 2.21
N ARG A 167 2.46 13.77 1.68
CA ARG A 167 2.93 15.04 2.28
C ARG A 167 2.39 15.29 3.68
N LYS A 168 1.18 14.79 3.99
CA LYS A 168 0.61 14.87 5.34
C LYS A 168 1.38 13.95 6.30
N ILE A 169 1.58 12.69 5.91
CA ILE A 169 2.33 11.72 6.74
C ILE A 169 3.78 12.16 7.00
N GLU A 170 4.46 12.72 5.98
CA GLU A 170 5.80 13.29 6.14
C GLU A 170 5.86 14.35 7.25
N ARG A 171 4.82 15.18 7.40
CA ARG A 171 4.74 16.22 8.43
C ARG A 171 4.36 15.67 9.80
N ASP A 172 3.51 14.66 9.84
CA ASP A 172 3.02 14.08 11.09
C ASP A 172 4.13 13.32 11.85
N GLY A 173 5.19 12.89 11.16
CA GLY A 173 6.39 12.33 11.77
C GLY A 173 6.19 10.97 12.47
N THR A 174 5.07 10.31 12.20
CA THR A 174 4.70 9.03 12.86
C THR A 174 5.32 7.80 12.19
N HIS A 175 5.84 7.94 10.97
CA HIS A 175 6.42 6.84 10.19
C HIS A 175 7.94 6.83 10.29
N THR A 176 8.49 5.62 10.41
CA THR A 176 9.93 5.39 10.35
C THR A 176 10.46 5.50 8.91
N PRO A 177 11.77 5.71 8.70
CA PRO A 177 12.36 5.71 7.36
C PRO A 177 12.03 4.45 6.53
N ARG A 178 11.93 3.29 7.20
CA ARG A 178 11.54 2.03 6.54
C ARG A 178 10.08 2.04 6.07
N GLU A 179 9.18 2.62 6.85
CA GLU A 179 7.78 2.77 6.45
C GLU A 179 7.65 3.76 5.29
N PHE A 180 8.43 4.86 5.28
CA PHE A 180 8.50 5.78 4.13
C PHE A 180 9.01 5.09 2.86
N TYR A 181 10.06 4.27 2.96
CA TYR A 181 10.53 3.45 1.83
C TYR A 181 9.36 2.64 1.23
N SER A 182 8.62 1.92 2.09
CA SER A 182 7.48 1.08 1.70
C SER A 182 6.36 1.89 1.02
N LEU A 183 6.11 3.12 1.49
CA LEU A 183 5.12 4.02 0.91
C LEU A 183 5.54 4.58 -0.44
N TYR A 184 6.77 5.09 -0.55
CA TYR A 184 7.29 5.57 -1.83
C TYR A 184 7.42 4.45 -2.85
N GLU A 185 7.79 3.23 -2.42
CA GLU A 185 7.79 2.07 -3.32
C GLU A 185 6.38 1.76 -3.82
N THR A 186 5.39 1.80 -2.92
CA THR A 186 3.98 1.58 -3.29
C THR A 186 3.49 2.66 -4.26
N PHE A 187 3.80 3.93 -3.99
CA PHE A 187 3.45 5.06 -4.88
C PHE A 187 4.18 4.97 -6.23
N GLY A 188 5.48 4.70 -6.25
CA GLY A 188 6.26 4.52 -7.47
C GLY A 188 5.76 3.36 -8.34
N ARG A 189 5.29 2.26 -7.73
CA ARG A 189 4.58 1.20 -8.47
C ARG A 189 3.30 1.71 -9.14
N ARG A 190 2.55 2.62 -8.50
CA ARG A 190 1.35 3.24 -9.10
C ARG A 190 1.73 4.11 -10.30
N VAL A 191 2.76 4.94 -10.18
CA VAL A 191 3.30 5.75 -11.30
C VAL A 191 3.71 4.87 -12.49
N ARG A 192 4.47 3.79 -12.23
CA ARG A 192 4.88 2.83 -13.28
C ARG A 192 3.68 2.19 -13.97
N MET A 193 2.70 1.73 -13.20
CA MET A 193 1.50 1.09 -13.77
C MET A 193 0.69 2.08 -14.59
N GLU A 194 0.56 3.33 -14.14
CA GLU A 194 -0.16 4.37 -14.87
C GLU A 194 0.52 4.65 -16.21
N LYS A 195 1.85 4.85 -16.22
CA LYS A 195 2.62 5.04 -17.47
C LYS A 195 2.51 3.84 -18.42
N LYS A 196 2.56 2.62 -17.87
CA LYS A 196 2.47 1.38 -18.65
C LYS A 196 1.09 1.20 -19.30
N ASN A 197 0.02 1.48 -18.55
CA ASN A 197 -1.35 1.29 -19.02
C ASN A 197 -1.80 2.44 -19.93
N ASN A 198 -1.30 3.64 -19.69
CA ASN A 198 -1.58 4.83 -20.48
C ASN A 198 -0.29 5.64 -20.70
N PRO A 199 0.41 5.44 -21.83
CA PRO A 199 1.64 6.17 -22.13
C PRO A 199 1.48 7.70 -22.18
N LYS A 200 0.25 8.18 -22.38
CA LYS A 200 -0.12 9.61 -22.42
C LYS A 200 -0.67 10.13 -21.08
N ALA A 201 -0.63 9.33 -20.01
CA ALA A 201 -1.03 9.78 -18.68
C ALA A 201 -0.21 11.01 -18.27
N ARG A 202 -0.88 12.02 -17.72
CA ARG A 202 -0.23 13.16 -17.10
C ARG A 202 0.33 12.71 -15.76
N LEU A 203 1.65 12.76 -15.61
CA LEU A 203 2.36 12.32 -14.42
C LEU A 203 3.19 13.44 -13.80
N ASP A 204 3.02 14.67 -14.28
CA ASP A 204 3.87 15.81 -13.96
C ASP A 204 3.90 16.09 -12.45
N ASP A 205 2.74 16.09 -11.78
CA ASP A 205 2.65 16.25 -10.33
C ASP A 205 3.34 15.11 -9.56
N ALA A 206 3.19 13.87 -10.04
CA ALA A 206 3.81 12.70 -9.42
C ALA A 206 5.33 12.71 -9.62
N HIS A 207 5.81 13.11 -10.79
CA HIS A 207 7.23 13.27 -11.10
C HIS A 207 7.83 14.42 -10.31
N GLN A 208 7.16 15.55 -10.22
CA GLN A 208 7.56 16.68 -9.39
C GLN A 208 7.67 16.27 -7.92
N PHE A 209 6.67 15.55 -7.39
CA PHE A 209 6.73 15.02 -6.04
C PHE A 209 7.93 14.08 -5.84
N LEU A 210 8.17 13.14 -6.74
CA LEU A 210 9.31 12.21 -6.64
C LEU A 210 10.66 12.93 -6.76
N LEU A 211 10.77 13.96 -7.59
CA LEU A 211 11.97 14.82 -7.68
C LEU A 211 12.22 15.54 -6.36
N GLU A 212 11.19 16.14 -5.76
CA GLU A 212 11.30 16.76 -4.43
C GLU A 212 11.70 15.74 -3.35
N SER A 213 11.13 14.55 -3.37
CA SER A 213 11.41 13.48 -2.39
C SER A 213 12.84 12.97 -2.51
N VAL A 214 13.34 12.70 -3.72
CA VAL A 214 14.72 12.18 -3.92
C VAL A 214 15.78 13.21 -3.52
N GLU A 215 15.49 14.52 -3.67
CA GLU A 215 16.35 15.62 -3.27
C GLU A 215 16.41 15.85 -1.74
N LYS A 216 15.40 15.40 -0.99
CA LYS A 216 15.35 15.57 0.47
C LYS A 216 15.73 14.30 1.25
N GLU A 217 15.49 13.13 0.66
CA GLU A 217 15.70 11.85 1.31
C GLU A 217 17.18 11.56 1.57
N LYS A 218 17.46 10.99 2.75
CA LYS A 218 18.81 10.67 3.24
C LYS A 218 19.10 9.17 3.18
N ALA A 219 18.08 8.33 3.25
CA ALA A 219 18.24 6.88 3.20
C ALA A 219 18.62 6.43 1.77
N GLY A 220 19.81 5.83 1.63
CA GLY A 220 20.37 5.48 0.32
C GLY A 220 19.49 4.52 -0.50
N ASP A 221 18.88 3.52 0.16
CA ASP A 221 17.98 2.58 -0.52
C ASP A 221 16.71 3.26 -1.04
N THR A 222 16.15 4.19 -0.27
CA THR A 222 14.97 4.97 -0.67
C THR A 222 15.30 5.88 -1.84
N VAL A 223 16.43 6.61 -1.78
CA VAL A 223 16.89 7.46 -2.89
C VAL A 223 17.08 6.63 -4.16
N LYS A 224 17.74 5.47 -4.06
CA LYS A 224 17.95 4.55 -5.18
C LYS A 224 16.63 4.06 -5.79
N MET A 225 15.66 3.70 -4.95
CA MET A 225 14.35 3.25 -5.41
C MET A 225 13.61 4.37 -6.15
N ILE A 226 13.62 5.61 -5.64
CA ILE A 226 13.00 6.75 -6.30
C ILE A 226 13.75 7.09 -7.62
N ASP A 227 15.08 7.09 -7.63
CA ASP A 227 15.91 7.28 -8.84
C ASP A 227 15.50 6.29 -9.94
N GLN A 228 15.31 5.03 -9.58
CA GLN A 228 14.88 4.01 -10.52
C GLN A 228 13.48 4.28 -11.09
N VAL A 229 12.52 4.68 -10.25
CA VAL A 229 11.16 5.04 -10.72
C VAL A 229 11.22 6.21 -11.70
N LEU A 230 12.00 7.25 -11.39
CA LEU A 230 12.16 8.41 -12.26
C LEU A 230 12.86 8.04 -13.57
N CYS A 231 13.91 7.21 -13.55
CA CYS A 231 14.57 6.73 -14.77
C CYS A 231 13.62 5.95 -15.69
N GLU A 232 12.73 5.15 -15.11
CA GLU A 232 11.79 4.31 -15.86
C GLU A 232 10.57 5.07 -16.37
N THR A 233 10.21 6.21 -15.76
CA THR A 233 8.92 6.87 -16.01
C THR A 233 9.01 8.32 -16.47
N LEU A 234 10.12 9.02 -16.24
CA LEU A 234 10.34 10.42 -16.62
C LEU A 234 11.38 10.53 -17.75
N GLU A 235 10.92 10.91 -18.93
CA GLU A 235 11.76 11.03 -20.12
C GLU A 235 12.81 12.14 -19.98
N GLY A 236 14.08 11.77 -20.16
CA GLY A 236 15.24 12.65 -20.01
C GLY A 236 15.84 12.70 -18.59
N TYR A 237 15.19 12.07 -17.59
CA TYR A 237 15.73 11.99 -16.23
C TYR A 237 17.11 11.31 -16.11
N PRO A 238 17.41 10.21 -16.82
CA PRO A 238 18.68 9.50 -16.66
C PRO A 238 19.94 10.34 -16.86
N ALA A 239 19.85 11.42 -17.64
CA ALA A 239 20.94 12.37 -17.91
C ALA A 239 20.54 13.81 -17.51
N SER A 240 19.71 13.96 -16.48
CA SER A 240 19.23 15.26 -16.02
C SER A 240 20.15 15.93 -14.99
N VAL A 241 20.00 17.25 -14.87
CA VAL A 241 20.70 18.07 -13.87
C VAL A 241 20.28 17.66 -12.44
N GLN A 242 19.01 17.31 -12.24
CA GLN A 242 18.47 16.89 -10.93
C GLN A 242 19.11 15.56 -10.48
N ARG A 243 19.22 14.59 -11.39
CA ARG A 243 19.86 13.31 -11.09
C ARG A 243 21.34 13.47 -10.74
N GLU A 244 22.04 14.36 -11.43
CA GLU A 244 23.43 14.72 -11.11
C GLU A 244 23.57 15.30 -9.70
N LYS A 245 22.73 16.28 -9.34
CA LYS A 245 22.71 16.88 -8.00
C LYS A 245 22.49 15.83 -6.90
N VAL A 246 21.55 14.91 -7.12
CA VAL A 246 21.29 13.79 -6.20
C VAL A 246 22.51 12.87 -6.08
N ALA A 247 23.11 12.48 -7.21
CA ALA A 247 24.29 11.62 -7.22
C ALA A 247 25.46 12.28 -6.48
N ASP A 248 25.76 13.54 -6.76
CA ASP A 248 26.80 14.32 -6.08
C ASP A 248 26.59 14.37 -4.56
N ARG A 249 25.36 14.67 -4.13
CA ARG A 249 25.00 14.69 -2.71
C ARG A 249 25.22 13.33 -2.07
N MET A 250 24.78 12.25 -2.72
CA MET A 250 24.89 10.90 -2.17
C MET A 250 26.33 10.40 -2.13
N VAL A 251 27.16 10.76 -3.11
CA VAL A 251 28.60 10.45 -3.08
C VAL A 251 29.27 11.17 -1.91
N LYS A 252 29.01 12.48 -1.75
CA LYS A 252 29.66 13.33 -0.75
C LYS A 252 29.19 13.08 0.67
N ALA A 253 27.88 12.90 0.87
CA ALA A 253 27.25 12.92 2.19
C ALA A 253 26.23 11.79 2.41
N GLY A 254 26.07 10.87 1.45
CA GLY A 254 25.20 9.71 1.59
C GLY A 254 25.83 8.59 2.43
N PRO A 255 25.03 7.57 2.79
CA PRO A 255 25.51 6.38 3.50
C PRO A 255 26.57 5.62 2.69
N GLU A 256 27.61 5.12 3.37
CA GLU A 256 28.75 4.44 2.74
C GLU A 256 28.34 3.28 1.82
N TYR A 257 27.37 2.47 2.26
CA TYR A 257 26.87 1.32 1.48
C TYR A 257 26.26 1.72 0.13
N SER A 258 25.76 2.96 0.00
CA SER A 258 25.11 3.46 -1.21
C SER A 258 26.06 4.20 -2.14
N ARG A 259 27.21 4.64 -1.63
CA ARG A 259 28.18 5.46 -2.38
C ARG A 259 28.63 4.83 -3.71
N PRO A 260 29.01 3.54 -3.78
CA PRO A 260 29.46 2.93 -5.04
C PRO A 260 28.39 2.98 -6.15
N HIS A 261 27.11 2.88 -5.78
CA HIS A 261 26.02 3.01 -6.74
C HIS A 261 25.95 4.42 -7.33
N PHE A 262 26.00 5.45 -6.47
CA PHE A 262 25.89 6.84 -6.93
C PHE A 262 27.15 7.36 -7.61
N GLU A 263 28.33 6.79 -7.31
CA GLU A 263 29.56 7.02 -8.09
C GLU A 263 29.41 6.52 -9.53
N ALA A 264 28.83 5.32 -9.71
CA ALA A 264 28.55 4.79 -11.04
C ALA A 264 27.50 5.64 -11.79
N VAL A 265 26.41 6.04 -11.12
CA VAL A 265 25.40 6.93 -11.69
C VAL A 265 26.00 8.26 -12.13
N LYS A 266 26.85 8.88 -11.29
CA LYS A 266 27.54 10.12 -11.63
C LYS A 266 28.41 9.96 -12.88
N ALA A 267 29.23 8.90 -12.94
CA ALA A 267 30.09 8.62 -14.09
C ALA A 267 29.29 8.37 -15.38
N GLU A 268 28.07 7.81 -15.30
CA GLU A 268 27.18 7.66 -16.45
C GLU A 268 26.62 9.00 -16.93
N ILE A 269 26.18 9.87 -16.03
CA ILE A 269 25.64 11.19 -16.36
C ILE A 269 26.72 12.07 -17.00
N GLU A 270 27.96 11.98 -16.52
CA GLU A 270 29.11 12.74 -17.01
C GLU A 270 29.46 12.46 -18.48
N LYS A 271 29.02 11.31 -19.04
CA LYS A 271 29.14 11.02 -20.49
C LYS A 271 28.28 11.95 -21.35
N THR A 272 27.23 12.52 -20.79
CA THR A 272 26.38 13.52 -21.45
C THR A 272 26.90 14.92 -21.13
N PRO A 273 27.24 15.76 -22.13
CA PRO A 273 27.70 17.13 -21.89
C PRO A 273 26.65 17.93 -21.11
N THR A 274 27.08 18.74 -20.13
CA THR A 274 26.18 19.51 -19.25
C THR A 274 25.16 20.34 -20.02
N ALA A 275 25.55 20.98 -21.14
CA ALA A 275 24.65 21.78 -21.98
C ALA A 275 23.54 20.96 -22.68
N LYS A 276 23.64 19.63 -22.71
CA LYS A 276 22.64 18.72 -23.28
C LYS A 276 21.80 18.02 -22.21
N ARG A 277 22.07 18.26 -20.92
CA ARG A 277 21.33 17.65 -19.82
C ARG A 277 20.00 18.38 -19.66
N LYS A 278 18.93 17.62 -19.49
CA LYS A 278 17.59 18.16 -19.27
C LYS A 278 17.52 18.78 -17.87
N ASP A 279 16.94 19.97 -17.77
CA ASP A 279 16.75 20.68 -16.51
C ASP A 279 15.26 20.82 -16.21
N PHE A 280 14.78 19.94 -15.35
CA PHE A 280 13.40 19.86 -14.90
C PHE A 280 12.95 21.03 -14.01
N THR A 281 13.88 21.89 -13.57
CA THR A 281 13.58 23.11 -12.82
C THR A 281 13.47 24.36 -13.69
N ALA A 282 13.80 24.25 -14.98
CA ALA A 282 13.57 25.33 -15.93
C ALA A 282 12.07 25.49 -16.19
N LYS A 283 11.63 26.75 -16.37
CA LYS A 283 10.22 27.08 -16.62
C LYS A 283 9.64 26.25 -17.76
N GLY A 284 8.46 25.66 -17.54
CA GLY A 284 7.72 24.89 -18.53
C GLY A 284 8.10 23.41 -18.69
N GLU A 285 9.06 22.88 -17.93
CA GLU A 285 9.52 21.47 -18.08
C GLU A 285 8.73 20.42 -17.28
N LEU A 286 8.11 20.81 -16.16
CA LEU A 286 7.20 19.95 -15.38
C LEU A 286 5.91 20.68 -14.99
N LEU A 287 5.99 21.93 -14.51
CA LEU A 287 4.83 22.74 -14.17
C LEU A 287 5.23 24.22 -14.28
N ASP A 288 4.71 24.95 -15.26
CA ASP A 288 4.27 26.32 -14.97
C ASP A 288 2.75 26.19 -14.74
N PRO A 289 2.20 26.53 -13.57
CA PRO A 289 0.78 26.83 -13.51
C PRO A 289 0.58 27.99 -14.48
N GLU A 290 -0.17 27.78 -15.56
CA GLU A 290 -0.57 28.90 -16.40
C GLU A 290 -1.16 29.97 -15.48
N PRO A 291 -0.68 31.22 -15.53
CA PRO A 291 -1.41 32.30 -14.90
C PRO A 291 -2.80 32.26 -15.53
N LYS A 292 -3.82 31.96 -14.72
CA LYS A 292 -5.21 32.17 -15.13
C LYS A 292 -5.29 33.63 -15.55
N ASN A 293 -5.29 33.86 -16.86
CA ASN A 293 -5.71 35.11 -17.45
C ASN A 293 -7.22 35.20 -17.20
N GLU A 294 -7.60 35.49 -15.96
CA GLU A 294 -8.85 36.18 -15.69
C GLU A 294 -8.68 37.55 -16.36
N LYS A 295 -9.18 37.66 -17.59
CA LYS A 295 -9.52 38.96 -18.13
C LYS A 295 -10.44 39.63 -17.10
N PRO A 296 -10.13 40.84 -16.63
CA PRO A 296 -11.15 41.62 -15.96
C PRO A 296 -12.22 41.92 -16.99
N ASP A 297 -13.43 41.40 -16.77
CA ASP A 297 -14.62 41.99 -17.36
C ASP A 297 -14.72 43.41 -16.77
N LEU A 298 -14.38 44.41 -17.60
CA LEU A 298 -15.05 45.70 -17.82
C LEU A 298 -14.13 46.67 -18.58
#